data_AF-A0A7M7T5C0-F1
#
_entry.id   AF-A0A7M7T5C0-F1
#
_cell.length_a   1.000
_cell.length_b   1.000
_cell.length_c   1.000
_cell.angle_alpha   90.00
_cell.angle_beta   90.00
_cell.angle_gamma   90.00
#
_symmetry.space_group_name_H-M   'P 1'
#
loop_
_entity.id
_entity.type
_entity.pdbx_description
1 polymer ?
#
loop_
_entity_poly.entity_id
_entity_poly.type
_entity_poly.pdbx_seq_one_letter_code
_entity_poly.pdbx_strand_id
1 'polypeptide(L)'
;MAPQPSPPPPPTPDAKFVPKKQVSLVEIRRSASVLSQFPIQDGTEANVLVIYVGGTIGMKKVDGVNLHTCRDYMGEVIRTLPMLYDAEYAKEIGLDKEELNSFVLPISKGRRVFFYLKEYETLKDSSNVNVNDWLEMVENIRENYRLYDGFVIIHGTDTMAYTASALSFALENLGKPVILTGSQVPLSELRSDGRDNFLGAVYIAGHYVIPEVTLYFNNKLYRGNRCVKISSESFRAFDSPNLAPLLTMAVDITVNWSSIFRMNTLAAFRVNTNMTRNVGLLRLFPSITAETVRAFLQPPMEGIVLQTYGAGNCPDDRRDIIAEIQTAADRGMIILNCTQCSSGGVSASYQTGKVLLDAGVIPGSDITPEAALSKLSYILGQPNFSLEEKRRQLKRNLRGEISVSTATGRTFTFEDSEFIRAVVDTLRIGSSKEVQAVSETLFPPLLCAAARNGDLNAIKYMQETVSYIHRDLYLHLIHTSVLLPRPLLFQDEICTTNHSSLEGLTI
;
A
#
# COMPACT_ATOMS: atom_id res chain seq x y z
N MET A 1 24.98 -0.73 56.48
CA MET A 1 25.26 -1.47 55.23
C MET A 1 24.10 -2.43 54.99
N ALA A 2 23.17 -2.06 54.14
CA ALA A 2 22.06 -2.94 53.73
C ALA A 2 22.51 -3.78 52.51
N PRO A 3 22.11 -5.07 52.40
CA PRO A 3 22.54 -5.91 51.30
C PRO A 3 21.76 -5.56 50.02
N GLN A 4 22.45 -5.58 48.88
CA GLN A 4 21.85 -5.34 47.56
C GLN A 4 20.91 -6.49 47.16
N PRO A 5 19.83 -6.21 46.41
CA PRO A 5 18.95 -7.25 45.89
C PRO A 5 19.59 -7.95 44.68
N SER A 6 19.36 -9.25 44.58
CA SER A 6 19.83 -10.13 43.51
C SER A 6 19.22 -9.78 42.15
N PRO A 7 19.94 -10.03 41.04
CA PRO A 7 19.45 -9.74 39.68
C PRO A 7 18.29 -10.67 39.28
N PRO A 8 17.39 -10.22 38.38
CA PRO A 8 16.25 -11.02 37.94
C PRO A 8 16.69 -12.20 37.05
N PRO A 9 15.91 -13.30 37.01
CA PRO A 9 16.20 -14.44 36.17
C PRO A 9 16.04 -14.11 34.67
N PRO A 10 16.74 -14.82 33.77
CA PRO A 10 16.65 -14.59 32.34
C PRO A 10 15.25 -14.95 31.79
N PRO A 11 14.82 -14.32 30.68
CA PRO A 11 13.52 -14.58 30.07
C PRO A 11 13.44 -16.02 29.54
N THR A 12 12.32 -16.68 29.82
CA THR A 12 11.96 -17.97 29.24
C THR A 12 11.74 -17.84 27.73
N PRO A 13 12.20 -18.79 26.90
CA PRO A 13 12.00 -18.75 25.46
C PRO A 13 10.51 -18.94 25.12
N ASP A 14 10.00 -18.05 24.27
CA ASP A 14 8.65 -18.09 23.70
C ASP A 14 8.31 -19.47 23.13
N ALA A 15 7.07 -19.89 23.37
CA ALA A 15 6.53 -21.16 22.94
C ALA A 15 6.56 -21.26 21.41
N LYS A 16 7.40 -22.18 20.90
CA LYS A 16 7.44 -22.55 19.48
C LYS A 16 6.13 -23.24 19.10
N PHE A 17 5.44 -22.65 18.13
CA PHE A 17 4.36 -23.28 17.38
C PHE A 17 4.83 -24.62 16.79
N VAL A 18 4.13 -25.71 17.11
CA VAL A 18 4.33 -27.04 16.51
C VAL A 18 3.12 -27.33 15.62
N PRO A 19 3.23 -27.26 14.28
CA PRO A 19 2.11 -27.62 13.43
C PRO A 19 1.97 -29.13 13.38
N LYS A 20 0.78 -29.66 13.70
CA LYS A 20 0.41 -31.03 13.34
C LYS A 20 -1.04 -31.15 12.87
N LYS A 21 -1.22 -31.08 11.55
CA LYS A 21 -1.55 -32.27 10.74
C LYS A 21 -1.28 -31.99 9.27
N GLN A 22 -0.33 -32.75 8.73
CA GLN A 22 0.05 -32.81 7.34
C GLN A 22 -1.11 -33.45 6.57
N VAL A 23 -1.89 -32.65 5.84
CA VAL A 23 -2.78 -33.17 4.79
C VAL A 23 -1.90 -33.44 3.57
N SER A 24 -2.03 -34.64 3.03
CA SER A 24 -1.16 -35.24 2.01
C SER A 24 -0.95 -34.36 0.79
N LEU A 25 0.33 -34.09 0.49
CA LEU A 25 0.84 -33.51 -0.75
C LEU A 25 0.77 -34.52 -1.90
N VAL A 26 -0.37 -34.70 -2.55
CA VAL A 26 -0.45 -35.27 -3.92
C VAL A 26 -1.71 -34.72 -4.61
N GLU A 27 -1.55 -34.20 -5.84
CA GLU A 27 -2.56 -33.64 -6.77
C GLU A 27 -3.16 -32.28 -6.32
N ILE A 28 -2.97 -31.15 -7.01
CA ILE A 28 -3.23 -30.87 -8.43
C ILE A 28 -2.36 -29.68 -8.88
N ARG A 29 -1.52 -29.87 -9.91
CA ARG A 29 -0.97 -28.79 -10.73
C ARG A 29 -2.07 -28.27 -11.65
N ARG A 30 -2.59 -27.04 -11.46
CA ARG A 30 -3.39 -26.34 -12.50
C ARG A 30 -3.14 -24.82 -12.50
N SER A 31 -2.45 -24.40 -13.56
CA SER A 31 -2.65 -23.21 -14.42
C SER A 31 -3.20 -21.91 -13.82
N ALA A 32 -2.34 -20.89 -13.74
CA ALA A 32 -2.55 -19.59 -13.10
C ALA A 32 -3.22 -18.49 -13.95
N SER A 33 -4.25 -18.76 -14.78
CA SER A 33 -4.77 -17.73 -15.72
C SER A 33 -6.27 -17.41 -15.66
N VAL A 34 -7.00 -17.76 -14.59
CA VAL A 34 -8.46 -17.46 -14.52
C VAL A 34 -8.93 -16.85 -13.17
N LEU A 35 -8.02 -16.58 -12.22
CA LEU A 35 -8.40 -16.16 -10.85
C LEU A 35 -8.63 -14.64 -10.63
N SER A 36 -9.13 -13.90 -11.63
CA SER A 36 -9.22 -12.42 -11.53
C SER A 36 -10.61 -11.81 -11.38
N GLN A 37 -11.69 -12.59 -11.21
CA GLN A 37 -13.06 -12.04 -11.14
C GLN A 37 -13.95 -12.50 -9.97
N PHE A 38 -13.44 -13.23 -8.97
CA PHE A 38 -14.27 -13.68 -7.84
C PHE A 38 -13.57 -13.50 -6.48
N PRO A 39 -14.32 -13.37 -5.36
CA PRO A 39 -13.77 -13.50 -4.01
C PRO A 39 -12.96 -14.79 -3.89
N ILE A 40 -12.01 -14.85 -2.97
CA ILE A 40 -11.08 -15.99 -2.79
C ILE A 40 -11.88 -17.31 -2.88
N GLN A 41 -11.75 -18.03 -3.99
CA GLN A 41 -12.64 -19.16 -4.32
C GLN A 41 -12.11 -20.51 -3.80
N ASP A 42 -10.84 -20.60 -3.40
CA ASP A 42 -10.20 -21.89 -3.09
C ASP A 42 -10.13 -22.26 -1.60
N GLY A 43 -10.95 -21.63 -0.74
CA GLY A 43 -10.99 -21.99 0.68
C GLY A 43 -12.31 -21.61 1.34
N THR A 44 -12.87 -22.54 2.11
CA THR A 44 -13.97 -22.26 3.04
C THR A 44 -13.49 -21.41 4.23
N GLU A 45 -12.18 -21.23 4.38
CA GLU A 45 -11.55 -20.58 5.53
C GLU A 45 -10.52 -19.54 5.10
N ALA A 46 -10.32 -18.50 5.92
CA ALA A 46 -9.20 -17.57 5.82
C ALA A 46 -8.59 -17.34 7.21
N ASN A 47 -7.27 -17.17 7.26
CA ASN A 47 -6.53 -16.83 8.47
C ASN A 47 -6.01 -15.40 8.38
N VAL A 48 -6.39 -14.54 9.31
CA VAL A 48 -5.96 -13.13 9.37
C VAL A 48 -5.11 -12.90 10.60
N LEU A 49 -3.95 -12.27 10.44
CA LEU A 49 -3.17 -11.80 11.58
C LEU A 49 -3.61 -10.38 11.93
N VAL A 50 -4.08 -10.18 13.16
CA VAL A 50 -4.42 -8.88 13.71
C VAL A 50 -3.28 -8.43 14.61
N ILE A 51 -2.58 -7.37 14.23
CA ILE A 51 -1.47 -6.77 14.98
C ILE A 51 -2.01 -5.58 15.78
N TYR A 52 -2.05 -5.69 17.10
CA TYR A 52 -2.51 -4.61 17.98
C TYR A 52 -1.33 -3.81 18.54
N VAL A 53 -1.11 -2.63 17.94
CA VAL A 53 0.00 -1.73 18.29
C VAL A 53 -0.44 -0.72 19.36
N GLY A 54 -1.72 -0.33 19.37
CA GLY A 54 -2.26 0.61 20.34
C GLY A 54 -3.37 1.48 19.77
N GLY A 55 -3.57 2.66 20.36
CA GLY A 55 -4.66 3.57 20.02
C GLY A 55 -5.97 3.32 20.79
N THR A 56 -6.90 4.25 20.62
CA THR A 56 -8.15 4.38 21.40
C THR A 56 -9.02 3.13 21.41
N ILE A 57 -9.03 2.36 20.32
CA ILE A 57 -9.94 1.22 20.14
C ILE A 57 -9.84 0.15 21.22
N GLY A 58 -8.66 -0.12 21.76
CA GLY A 58 -8.47 -1.08 22.86
C GLY A 58 -8.27 -0.43 24.23
N MET A 59 -8.50 0.88 24.37
CA MET A 59 -8.38 1.56 25.67
C MET A 59 -9.57 1.26 26.58
N LYS A 60 -9.32 1.19 27.89
CA LYS A 60 -10.33 1.04 28.93
C LYS A 60 -10.57 2.39 29.61
N LYS A 61 -11.84 2.74 29.86
CA LYS A 61 -12.17 3.85 30.75
C LYS A 61 -11.87 3.48 32.20
N VAL A 62 -11.01 4.27 32.83
CA VAL A 62 -10.69 4.24 34.26
C VAL A 62 -11.33 5.48 34.89
N ASP A 63 -12.01 5.29 36.02
CA ASP A 63 -12.72 6.35 36.77
C ASP A 63 -13.76 7.13 35.95
N GLY A 64 -14.30 6.52 34.89
CA GLY A 64 -15.35 7.10 34.04
C GLY A 64 -14.89 8.21 33.08
N VAL A 65 -13.62 8.64 33.14
CA VAL A 65 -13.12 9.78 32.36
C VAL A 65 -11.83 9.45 31.60
N ASN A 66 -10.86 8.79 32.25
CA ASN A 66 -9.52 8.62 31.67
C ASN A 66 -9.42 7.34 30.86
N LEU A 67 -8.82 7.42 29.67
CA LEU A 67 -8.56 6.25 28.82
C LEU A 67 -7.14 5.75 29.05
N HIS A 68 -7.02 4.46 29.35
CA HIS A 68 -5.73 3.79 29.54
C HIS A 68 -5.64 2.53 28.68
N THR A 69 -4.45 2.24 28.17
CA THR A 69 -4.16 0.95 27.56
C THR A 69 -4.12 -0.12 28.64
N CYS A 70 -4.75 -1.26 28.39
CA CYS A 70 -4.84 -2.38 29.34
C CYS A 70 -4.53 -3.66 28.57
N ARG A 71 -3.52 -4.41 29.06
CA ARG A 71 -3.10 -5.65 28.41
C ARG A 71 -4.22 -6.68 28.43
N ASP A 72 -4.36 -7.44 27.35
CA ASP A 72 -5.34 -8.54 27.17
C ASP A 72 -6.82 -8.09 27.17
N TYR A 73 -7.11 -6.83 27.53
CA TYR A 73 -8.46 -6.30 27.65
C TYR A 73 -9.22 -6.30 26.31
N MET A 74 -8.54 -6.01 25.20
CA MET A 74 -9.20 -6.03 23.89
C MET A 74 -9.67 -7.43 23.53
N GLY A 75 -8.89 -8.46 23.85
CA GLY A 75 -9.26 -9.86 23.64
C GLY A 75 -10.49 -10.23 24.46
N GLU A 76 -10.54 -9.85 25.74
CA GLU A 76 -11.73 -10.05 26.59
C GLU A 76 -12.97 -9.40 25.99
N VAL A 77 -12.87 -8.14 25.54
CA VAL A 77 -13.98 -7.41 24.93
C VAL A 77 -14.46 -8.12 23.66
N ILE A 78 -13.56 -8.56 22.77
CA ILE A 78 -13.93 -9.26 21.53
C ILE A 78 -14.76 -10.51 21.83
N ARG A 79 -14.41 -11.30 22.86
CA ARG A 79 -15.17 -12.51 23.24
C ARG A 79 -16.60 -12.22 23.64
N THR A 80 -16.89 -11.01 24.12
CA THR A 80 -18.25 -10.60 24.50
C THR A 80 -19.11 -10.14 23.32
N LEU A 81 -18.54 -9.99 22.13
CA LEU A 81 -19.21 -9.40 20.96
C LEU A 81 -19.52 -10.49 19.91
N PRO A 82 -20.78 -10.94 19.77
CA PRO A 82 -21.15 -12.04 18.87
C PRO A 82 -20.83 -11.78 17.39
N MET A 83 -20.80 -10.52 16.97
CA MET A 83 -20.42 -10.14 15.60
C MET A 83 -18.93 -10.32 15.31
N LEU A 84 -18.09 -10.40 16.36
CA LEU A 84 -16.64 -10.55 16.27
C LEU A 84 -16.13 -11.92 16.75
N TYR A 85 -16.99 -12.70 17.42
CA TYR A 85 -16.64 -14.01 17.96
C TYR A 85 -17.85 -14.96 17.97
N ASP A 86 -17.79 -16.01 17.16
CA ASP A 86 -18.75 -17.12 17.15
C ASP A 86 -18.38 -18.13 18.24
N ALA A 87 -18.88 -17.91 19.45
CA ALA A 87 -18.55 -18.72 20.63
C ALA A 87 -19.05 -20.17 20.54
N GLU A 88 -20.18 -20.42 19.88
CA GLU A 88 -20.72 -21.77 19.71
C GLU A 88 -19.82 -22.60 18.81
N TYR A 89 -19.44 -22.05 17.65
CA TYR A 89 -18.53 -22.73 16.74
C TYR A 89 -17.13 -22.88 17.32
N ALA A 90 -16.62 -21.86 18.02
CA ALA A 90 -15.30 -21.94 18.67
C ALA A 90 -15.24 -23.10 19.68
N LYS A 91 -16.32 -23.33 20.43
CA LYS A 91 -16.42 -24.45 21.38
C LYS A 91 -16.54 -25.80 20.68
N GLU A 92 -17.24 -25.86 19.55
CA GLU A 92 -17.38 -27.07 18.73
C GLU A 92 -16.02 -27.58 18.24
N ILE A 93 -15.17 -26.67 17.76
CA ILE A 93 -13.84 -27.00 17.24
C ILE A 93 -12.74 -27.02 18.31
N GLY A 94 -13.05 -26.66 19.56
CA GLY A 94 -12.11 -26.64 20.68
C GLY A 94 -11.14 -25.45 20.71
N LEU A 95 -11.42 -24.39 19.95
CA LEU A 95 -10.57 -23.19 19.87
C LEU A 95 -10.47 -22.45 21.23
N ASP A 96 -11.53 -22.53 22.03
CA ASP A 96 -11.65 -21.90 23.35
C ASP A 96 -10.68 -22.47 24.41
N LYS A 97 -10.09 -23.64 24.15
CA LYS A 97 -9.20 -24.34 25.10
C LYS A 97 -7.72 -24.20 24.79
N GLU A 98 -7.37 -23.87 23.55
CA GLU A 98 -5.99 -23.95 23.06
C GLU A 98 -5.29 -22.59 23.03
N GLU A 99 -5.98 -21.50 22.63
CA GLU A 99 -5.33 -20.21 22.40
C GLU A 99 -6.22 -19.01 22.79
N LEU A 100 -5.82 -18.29 23.85
CA LEU A 100 -6.54 -17.10 24.36
C LEU A 100 -6.61 -15.93 23.36
N ASN A 101 -5.83 -15.96 22.28
CA ASN A 101 -5.75 -14.90 21.28
C ASN A 101 -6.32 -15.30 19.92
N SER A 102 -6.94 -16.49 19.82
CA SER A 102 -7.53 -16.98 18.58
C SER A 102 -9.05 -16.81 18.59
N PHE A 103 -9.56 -16.30 17.47
CA PHE A 103 -10.95 -15.91 17.30
C PHE A 103 -11.47 -16.36 15.94
N VAL A 104 -12.79 -16.48 15.84
CA VAL A 104 -13.48 -16.87 14.62
C VAL A 104 -14.71 -16.00 14.43
N LEU A 105 -14.83 -15.38 13.26
CA LEU A 105 -16.01 -14.61 12.88
C LEU A 105 -17.21 -15.53 12.56
N PRO A 106 -18.45 -15.05 12.75
CA PRO A 106 -19.62 -15.69 12.18
C PRO A 106 -19.45 -15.91 10.67
N ILE A 107 -20.04 -16.99 10.15
CA ILE A 107 -19.94 -17.34 8.74
C ILE A 107 -20.55 -16.23 7.86
N SER A 108 -19.85 -15.86 6.79
CA SER A 108 -20.33 -14.89 5.80
C SER A 108 -19.97 -15.37 4.41
N LYS A 109 -20.91 -15.26 3.46
CA LYS A 109 -20.70 -15.63 2.05
C LYS A 109 -20.10 -17.05 1.89
N GLY A 110 -20.47 -17.98 2.76
CA GLY A 110 -19.96 -19.36 2.76
C GLY A 110 -18.50 -19.52 3.21
N ARG A 111 -17.88 -18.46 3.76
CA ARG A 111 -16.49 -18.44 4.23
C ARG A 111 -16.42 -18.14 5.72
N ARG A 112 -15.54 -18.86 6.41
CA ARG A 112 -15.20 -18.65 7.82
C ARG A 112 -13.88 -17.89 7.91
N VAL A 113 -13.82 -16.84 8.72
CA VAL A 113 -12.58 -16.06 8.91
C VAL A 113 -12.11 -16.27 10.34
N PHE A 114 -10.94 -16.88 10.46
CA PHE A 114 -10.19 -16.98 11.71
C PHE A 114 -9.24 -15.80 11.80
N PHE A 115 -9.05 -15.28 13.00
CA PHE A 115 -8.02 -14.29 13.23
C PHE A 115 -7.30 -14.50 14.55
N TYR A 116 -6.00 -14.21 14.53
CA TYR A 116 -5.13 -14.24 15.70
C TYR A 116 -4.81 -12.80 16.13
N LEU A 117 -5.06 -12.46 17.39
CA LEU A 117 -4.75 -11.16 17.96
C LEU A 117 -3.34 -11.17 18.57
N LYS A 118 -2.37 -10.60 17.84
CA LYS A 118 -1.03 -10.33 18.34
C LYS A 118 -0.98 -8.95 18.99
N GLU A 119 -1.05 -8.91 20.31
CA GLU A 119 -0.88 -7.69 21.09
C GLU A 119 0.60 -7.38 21.34
N TYR A 120 1.01 -6.13 21.12
CA TYR A 120 2.36 -5.68 21.44
C TYR A 120 2.58 -5.56 22.95
N GLU A 121 3.78 -5.86 23.42
CA GLU A 121 4.10 -5.81 24.85
C GLU A 121 3.86 -4.42 25.45
N THR A 122 4.20 -3.39 24.68
CA THR A 122 3.96 -1.97 25.01
C THR A 122 3.05 -1.35 23.96
N LEU A 123 1.78 -1.18 24.34
CA LEU A 123 0.80 -0.47 23.51
C LEU A 123 1.14 1.02 23.44
N LYS A 124 1.10 1.59 22.24
CA LYS A 124 1.50 2.98 22.00
C LYS A 124 0.32 3.87 21.62
N ASP A 125 0.33 5.07 22.16
CA ASP A 125 -0.37 6.19 21.56
C ASP A 125 0.28 6.51 20.21
N SER A 126 -0.54 6.72 19.16
CA SER A 126 -0.03 6.98 17.81
C SER A 126 0.88 8.21 17.73
N SER A 127 0.71 9.21 18.60
CA SER A 127 1.61 10.37 18.67
C SER A 127 3.06 10.02 19.05
N ASN A 128 3.28 8.84 19.66
CA ASN A 128 4.61 8.35 20.05
C ASN A 128 5.18 7.33 19.05
N VAL A 129 4.44 7.00 17.98
CA VAL A 129 4.91 6.08 16.93
C VAL A 129 6.03 6.75 16.14
N ASN A 130 7.14 6.03 15.97
CA ASN A 130 8.30 6.48 15.21
C ASN A 130 8.77 5.43 14.19
N VAL A 131 9.85 5.72 13.46
CA VAL A 131 10.38 4.84 12.41
C VAL A 131 10.66 3.42 12.91
N ASN A 132 11.18 3.23 14.13
CA ASN A 132 11.47 1.89 14.65
C ASN A 132 10.20 1.04 14.81
N ASP A 133 9.08 1.69 15.17
CA ASP A 133 7.79 1.03 15.32
C ASP A 133 7.26 0.56 13.97
N TRP A 134 7.46 1.36 12.91
CA TRP A 134 7.15 0.93 11.55
C TRP A 134 7.98 -0.28 11.13
N LEU A 135 9.28 -0.30 11.45
CA LEU A 135 10.15 -1.43 11.16
C LEU A 135 9.69 -2.70 11.88
N GLU A 136 9.29 -2.57 13.15
CA GLU A 136 8.75 -3.68 13.93
C GLU A 136 7.45 -4.22 13.30
N MET A 137 6.51 -3.36 12.90
CA MET A 137 5.27 -3.80 12.21
C MET A 137 5.56 -4.54 10.91
N VAL A 138 6.46 -4.00 10.10
CA VAL A 138 6.86 -4.58 8.81
C VAL A 138 7.54 -5.94 9.01
N GLU A 139 8.39 -6.06 10.03
CA GLU A 139 9.07 -7.31 10.36
C GLU A 139 8.10 -8.38 10.86
N ASN A 140 7.13 -7.99 11.69
CA ASN A 140 6.05 -8.88 12.11
C ASN A 140 5.24 -9.42 10.92
N ILE A 141 4.95 -8.58 9.91
CA ILE A 141 4.31 -9.03 8.67
C ILE A 141 5.23 -9.99 7.92
N ARG A 142 6.54 -9.70 7.82
CA ARG A 142 7.53 -10.55 7.13
C ARG A 142 7.57 -11.97 7.68
N GLU A 143 7.68 -12.08 9.00
CA GLU A 143 7.78 -13.36 9.71
C GLU A 143 6.53 -14.21 9.54
N ASN A 144 5.37 -13.56 9.45
CA ASN A 144 4.06 -14.20 9.39
C ASN A 144 3.49 -14.27 7.96
N TYR A 145 4.23 -13.78 6.96
CA TYR A 145 3.72 -13.58 5.60
C TYR A 145 3.22 -14.87 4.94
N ARG A 146 3.82 -16.02 5.27
CA ARG A 146 3.42 -17.33 4.73
C ARG A 146 2.28 -17.99 5.49
N LEU A 147 2.04 -17.59 6.74
CA LEU A 147 1.10 -18.26 7.65
C LEU A 147 -0.33 -17.72 7.53
N TYR A 148 -0.48 -16.45 7.15
CA TYR A 148 -1.78 -15.76 7.11
C TYR A 148 -2.13 -15.27 5.71
N ASP A 149 -3.42 -15.22 5.40
CA ASP A 149 -3.97 -14.77 4.11
C ASP A 149 -4.06 -13.25 4.02
N GLY A 150 -4.14 -12.56 5.16
CA GLY A 150 -4.21 -11.11 5.26
C GLY A 150 -3.78 -10.59 6.63
N PHE A 151 -3.56 -9.28 6.71
CA PHE A 151 -3.10 -8.59 7.91
C PHE A 151 -4.00 -7.41 8.23
N VAL A 152 -4.32 -7.25 9.50
CA VAL A 152 -4.98 -6.05 10.03
C VAL A 152 -4.06 -5.44 11.08
N ILE A 153 -3.79 -4.15 10.99
CA ILE A 153 -3.01 -3.41 11.99
C ILE A 153 -3.96 -2.46 12.70
N ILE A 154 -4.15 -2.70 13.99
CA ILE A 154 -4.90 -1.82 14.87
C ILE A 154 -3.95 -0.73 15.36
N HIS A 155 -4.30 0.52 15.04
CA HIS A 155 -3.43 1.68 15.24
C HIS A 155 -4.22 2.90 15.74
N GLY A 156 -3.56 3.79 16.49
CA GLY A 156 -4.14 5.08 16.87
C GLY A 156 -4.32 6.02 15.67
N THR A 157 -5.32 6.90 15.71
CA THR A 157 -5.72 7.64 14.51
C THR A 157 -4.77 8.79 14.15
N ASP A 158 -4.03 9.37 15.10
CA ASP A 158 -3.27 10.61 14.85
C ASP A 158 -2.16 10.49 13.82
N THR A 159 -1.46 9.35 13.78
CA THR A 159 -0.36 9.11 12.84
C THR A 159 -0.63 7.94 11.90
N MET A 160 -1.86 7.42 11.85
CA MET A 160 -2.21 6.26 11.03
C MET A 160 -1.91 6.46 9.53
N ALA A 161 -2.13 7.66 9.00
CA ALA A 161 -1.84 7.98 7.60
C ALA A 161 -0.32 7.97 7.30
N TYR A 162 0.51 8.37 8.28
CA TYR A 162 1.97 8.26 8.18
C TYR A 162 2.42 6.81 8.20
N THR A 163 1.91 6.01 9.15
CA THR A 163 2.21 4.57 9.23
C THR A 163 1.78 3.83 7.96
N ALA A 164 0.55 4.08 7.47
CA ALA A 164 0.06 3.48 6.23
C ALA A 164 0.95 3.84 5.03
N SER A 165 1.41 5.08 4.97
CA SER A 165 2.32 5.55 3.93
C SER A 165 3.69 4.86 4.00
N ALA A 166 4.32 4.83 5.18
CA ALA A 166 5.62 4.21 5.39
C ALA A 166 5.61 2.71 5.06
N LEU A 167 4.61 1.98 5.56
CA LEU A 167 4.45 0.54 5.29
C LEU A 167 4.23 0.28 3.80
N SER A 168 3.53 1.15 3.07
CA SER A 168 3.31 0.97 1.63
C SER A 168 4.61 0.94 0.82
N PHE A 169 5.63 1.71 1.24
CA PHE A 169 6.94 1.71 0.59
C PHE A 169 7.80 0.53 1.07
N ALA A 170 7.79 0.24 2.36
CA ALA A 170 8.61 -0.80 2.99
C ALA A 170 8.20 -2.23 2.60
N LEU A 171 6.91 -2.47 2.33
CA LEU A 171 6.36 -3.76 1.90
C LEU A 171 6.39 -3.86 0.36
N GLU A 172 7.54 -4.23 -0.19
CA GLU A 172 7.75 -4.38 -1.64
C GLU A 172 7.13 -5.67 -2.17
N ASN A 173 6.54 -5.62 -3.38
CA ASN A 173 5.87 -6.76 -4.02
C ASN A 173 4.81 -7.41 -3.13
N LEU A 174 4.04 -6.60 -2.42
CA LEU A 174 2.93 -7.06 -1.59
C LEU A 174 1.88 -7.77 -2.44
N GLY A 175 1.44 -8.94 -1.98
CA GLY A 175 0.44 -9.80 -2.64
C GLY A 175 -0.75 -10.15 -1.76
N LYS A 176 -0.79 -9.62 -0.52
CA LYS A 176 -1.83 -9.88 0.49
C LYS A 176 -2.34 -8.55 1.05
N PRO A 177 -3.60 -8.47 1.51
CA PRO A 177 -4.11 -7.25 2.11
C PRO A 177 -3.42 -6.93 3.43
N VAL A 178 -3.01 -5.67 3.59
CA VAL A 178 -2.55 -5.11 4.87
C VAL A 178 -3.44 -3.90 5.17
N ILE A 179 -4.30 -4.03 6.17
CA ILE A 179 -5.36 -3.04 6.45
C ILE A 179 -5.11 -2.38 7.80
N LEU A 180 -4.83 -1.08 7.79
CA LEU A 180 -4.81 -0.28 9.00
C LEU A 180 -6.24 0.12 9.37
N THR A 181 -6.56 0.03 10.66
CA THR A 181 -7.84 0.46 11.21
C THR A 181 -7.68 0.96 12.64
N GLY A 182 -8.72 1.60 13.18
CA GLY A 182 -8.76 2.09 14.55
C GLY A 182 -10.14 2.64 14.88
N SER A 183 -10.23 3.49 15.90
CA SER A 183 -11.49 4.13 16.27
C SER A 183 -11.27 5.45 16.99
N GLN A 184 -12.30 6.29 17.01
CA GLN A 184 -12.37 7.46 17.87
C GLN A 184 -12.89 7.10 19.27
N VAL A 185 -13.71 6.05 19.37
CA VAL A 185 -14.30 5.58 20.63
C VAL A 185 -13.88 4.14 20.90
N PRO A 186 -13.46 3.77 22.13
CA PRO A 186 -13.04 2.41 22.44
C PRO A 186 -14.07 1.34 22.11
N LEU A 187 -13.62 0.14 21.74
CA LEU A 187 -14.47 -0.97 21.28
C LEU A 187 -15.53 -1.40 22.31
N SER A 188 -15.19 -1.30 23.59
CA SER A 188 -16.03 -1.69 24.72
C SER A 188 -17.20 -0.73 24.98
N GLU A 189 -17.13 0.50 24.48
CA GLU A 189 -18.18 1.50 24.69
C GLU A 189 -19.45 1.19 23.88
N LEU A 190 -20.60 1.58 24.42
CA LEU A 190 -21.92 1.30 23.82
C LEU A 190 -22.03 1.77 22.37
N ARG A 191 -21.56 2.99 22.08
CA ARG A 191 -21.62 3.63 20.76
C ARG A 191 -20.20 3.85 20.22
N SER A 192 -19.56 2.75 19.86
CA SER A 192 -18.21 2.74 19.31
C SER A 192 -18.20 2.54 17.80
N ASP A 193 -17.47 3.41 17.08
CA ASP A 193 -17.10 3.22 15.68
C ASP A 193 -16.07 2.08 15.49
N GLY A 194 -15.37 1.70 16.56
CA GLY A 194 -14.39 0.62 16.55
C GLY A 194 -14.97 -0.75 16.23
N ARG A 195 -16.26 -0.96 16.53
CA ARG A 195 -16.98 -2.20 16.21
C ARG A 195 -17.06 -2.45 14.72
N ASP A 196 -17.57 -1.47 13.98
CA ASP A 196 -17.74 -1.54 12.52
C ASP A 196 -16.39 -1.45 11.79
N ASN A 197 -15.49 -0.59 12.29
CA ASN A 197 -14.15 -0.44 11.71
C ASN A 197 -13.31 -1.73 11.85
N PHE A 198 -13.34 -2.38 13.01
CA PHE A 198 -12.59 -3.62 13.23
C PHE A 198 -13.20 -4.79 12.47
N LEU A 199 -14.52 -4.99 12.57
CA LEU A 199 -15.22 -6.05 11.84
C LEU A 199 -14.98 -5.90 10.33
N GLY A 200 -15.15 -4.69 9.78
CA GLY A 200 -14.94 -4.45 8.36
C GLY A 200 -13.51 -4.69 7.91
N ALA A 201 -12.50 -4.34 8.71
CA ALA A 201 -11.10 -4.60 8.38
C ALA A 201 -10.80 -6.12 8.33
N VAL A 202 -11.19 -6.88 9.36
CA VAL A 202 -10.98 -8.35 9.38
C VAL A 202 -11.78 -9.02 8.27
N TYR A 203 -13.01 -8.58 8.04
CA TYR A 203 -13.86 -9.06 6.94
C TYR A 203 -13.18 -8.87 5.59
N ILE A 204 -12.69 -7.66 5.30
CA ILE A 204 -12.05 -7.36 4.02
C ILE A 204 -10.79 -8.19 3.84
N ALA A 205 -9.93 -8.27 4.88
CA ALA A 205 -8.70 -9.05 4.84
C ALA A 205 -8.94 -10.55 4.60
N GLY A 206 -10.06 -11.10 5.09
CA GLY A 206 -10.42 -12.51 4.93
C GLY A 206 -11.19 -12.86 3.65
N HIS A 207 -11.78 -11.88 2.95
CA HIS A 207 -12.65 -12.13 1.79
C HIS A 207 -12.13 -11.59 0.45
N TYR A 208 -11.26 -10.56 0.46
CA TYR A 208 -10.78 -9.90 -0.75
C TYR A 208 -9.25 -9.89 -0.83
N VAL A 209 -8.73 -10.13 -2.04
CA VAL A 209 -7.31 -9.99 -2.35
C VAL A 209 -7.06 -8.58 -2.89
N ILE A 210 -6.85 -7.63 -1.98
CA ILE A 210 -6.45 -6.26 -2.30
C ILE A 210 -4.98 -6.11 -1.86
N PRO A 211 -4.00 -6.31 -2.76
CA PRO A 211 -2.58 -6.46 -2.42
C PRO A 211 -1.90 -5.11 -2.14
N GLU A 212 -2.47 -4.33 -1.22
CA GLU A 212 -2.02 -2.99 -0.88
C GLU A 212 -2.01 -2.79 0.64
N VAL A 213 -1.22 -1.80 1.06
CA VAL A 213 -1.39 -1.19 2.38
C VAL A 213 -2.54 -0.19 2.30
N THR A 214 -3.60 -0.47 3.04
CA THR A 214 -4.87 0.25 2.98
C THR A 214 -5.26 0.76 4.35
N LEU A 215 -6.17 1.74 4.38
CA LEU A 215 -6.77 2.26 5.60
C LEU A 215 -8.28 2.09 5.51
N TYR A 216 -8.87 1.37 6.46
CA TYR A 216 -10.32 1.18 6.54
C TYR A 216 -10.92 2.02 7.65
N PHE A 217 -11.86 2.89 7.31
CA PHE A 217 -12.56 3.73 8.29
C PHE A 217 -13.92 4.17 7.75
N ASN A 218 -14.94 4.15 8.61
CA ASN A 218 -16.28 4.67 8.29
C ASN A 218 -16.81 4.13 6.96
N ASN A 219 -16.86 2.80 6.85
CA ASN A 219 -17.39 2.06 5.70
C ASN A 219 -16.65 2.26 4.37
N LYS A 220 -15.42 2.78 4.40
CA LYS A 220 -14.60 2.98 3.20
C LYS A 220 -13.20 2.44 3.41
N LEU A 221 -12.70 1.75 2.39
CA LEU A 221 -11.31 1.33 2.27
C LEU A 221 -10.59 2.28 1.33
N TYR A 222 -9.52 2.89 1.80
CA TYR A 222 -8.70 3.81 1.05
C TYR A 222 -7.31 3.22 0.82
N ARG A 223 -6.64 3.65 -0.26
CA ARG A 223 -5.20 3.41 -0.41
C ARG A 223 -4.45 4.15 0.70
N GLY A 224 -3.62 3.44 1.47
CA GLY A 224 -3.00 3.98 2.68
C GLY A 224 -2.17 5.24 2.43
N ASN A 225 -1.32 5.22 1.40
CA ASN A 225 -0.47 6.35 0.99
C ASN A 225 -1.21 7.46 0.21
N ARG A 226 -2.55 7.43 0.20
CA ARG A 226 -3.41 8.50 -0.33
C ARG A 226 -4.33 9.07 0.75
N CYS A 227 -4.20 8.62 2.00
CA CYS A 227 -5.04 9.05 3.11
C CYS A 227 -4.47 10.26 3.82
N VAL A 228 -5.37 11.07 4.37
CA VAL A 228 -5.09 12.13 5.35
C VAL A 228 -6.13 12.08 6.47
N LYS A 229 -5.75 12.45 7.70
CA LYS A 229 -6.72 12.64 8.79
C LYS A 229 -7.39 14.01 8.62
N ILE A 230 -8.70 14.02 8.39
CA ILE A 230 -9.49 15.24 8.13
C ILE A 230 -10.31 15.72 9.33
N SER A 231 -10.49 14.88 10.35
CA SER A 231 -11.27 15.24 11.54
C SER A 231 -10.71 14.60 12.81
N SER A 232 -10.66 15.37 13.89
CA SER A 232 -10.33 14.90 15.24
C SER A 232 -11.53 14.36 16.01
N GLU A 233 -12.77 14.64 15.56
CA GLU A 233 -14.00 14.36 16.32
C GLU A 233 -14.97 13.45 15.56
N SER A 234 -15.06 13.59 14.24
CA SER A 234 -15.99 12.81 13.43
C SER A 234 -15.54 11.36 13.30
N PHE A 235 -16.50 10.44 13.23
CA PHE A 235 -16.26 9.06 12.80
C PHE A 235 -15.78 9.00 11.35
N ARG A 236 -16.09 9.99 10.51
CA ARG A 236 -15.40 10.19 9.23
C ARG A 236 -14.07 10.91 9.48
N ALA A 237 -13.15 10.22 10.16
CA ALA A 237 -11.86 10.78 10.57
C ALA A 237 -10.85 10.92 9.41
N PHE A 238 -10.96 10.07 8.38
CA PHE A 238 -10.04 10.01 7.25
C PHE A 238 -10.74 10.23 5.91
N ASP A 239 -9.97 10.72 4.95
CA ASP A 239 -10.37 10.80 3.54
C ASP A 239 -9.17 10.59 2.61
N SER A 240 -9.46 10.37 1.33
CA SER A 240 -8.47 10.32 0.26
C SER A 240 -8.79 11.38 -0.79
N PRO A 241 -8.21 12.59 -0.68
CA PRO A 241 -8.68 13.73 -1.45
C PRO A 241 -8.48 13.63 -2.97
N ASN A 242 -7.45 12.89 -3.40
CA ASN A 242 -7.02 12.80 -4.80
C ASN A 242 -7.22 11.39 -5.40
N LEU A 243 -7.83 10.46 -4.66
CA LEU A 243 -8.14 9.12 -5.16
C LEU A 243 -9.45 8.62 -4.53
N ALA A 244 -10.37 8.12 -5.37
CA ALA A 244 -11.59 7.52 -4.85
C ALA A 244 -11.29 6.30 -3.94
N PRO A 245 -12.17 5.97 -2.98
CA PRO A 245 -12.03 4.76 -2.17
C PRO A 245 -11.89 3.51 -3.05
N LEU A 246 -11.04 2.57 -2.63
CA LEU A 246 -10.84 1.29 -3.30
C LEU A 246 -12.03 0.34 -3.08
N LEU A 247 -12.68 0.45 -1.91
CA LEU A 247 -13.87 -0.32 -1.57
C LEU A 247 -14.82 0.53 -0.72
N THR A 248 -16.13 0.41 -0.96
CA THR A 248 -17.18 0.98 -0.11
C THR A 248 -18.05 -0.15 0.44
N MET A 249 -18.20 -0.17 1.77
CA MET A 249 -19.03 -1.10 2.52
C MET A 249 -20.44 -0.50 2.65
N ALA A 250 -21.30 -0.80 1.68
CA ALA A 250 -22.73 -0.46 1.74
C ALA A 250 -23.57 -1.75 1.85
N VAL A 251 -24.87 -1.68 1.56
CA VAL A 251 -25.73 -2.88 1.44
C VAL A 251 -25.07 -3.89 0.52
N ASP A 252 -24.59 -3.42 -0.63
CA ASP A 252 -23.68 -4.14 -1.51
C ASP A 252 -22.24 -3.63 -1.35
N ILE A 253 -21.30 -4.56 -1.21
CA ILE A 253 -19.88 -4.21 -1.16
C ILE A 253 -19.41 -3.92 -2.59
N THR A 254 -19.01 -2.68 -2.84
CA THR A 254 -18.52 -2.25 -4.15
C THR A 254 -17.01 -2.06 -4.11
N VAL A 255 -16.30 -2.73 -5.01
CA VAL A 255 -14.84 -2.65 -5.14
C VAL A 255 -14.47 -1.98 -6.46
N ASN A 256 -13.62 -0.96 -6.40
CA ASN A 256 -13.06 -0.28 -7.56
C ASN A 256 -11.80 -1.01 -8.04
N TRP A 257 -11.98 -2.16 -8.70
CA TRP A 257 -10.88 -3.01 -9.17
C TRP A 257 -9.90 -2.30 -10.11
N SER A 258 -10.39 -1.35 -10.91
CA SER A 258 -9.57 -0.53 -11.83
C SER A 258 -8.63 0.46 -11.11
N SER A 259 -8.91 0.78 -9.85
CA SER A 259 -8.07 1.66 -9.04
C SER A 259 -7.06 0.90 -8.21
N ILE A 260 -7.21 -0.41 -8.02
CA ILE A 260 -6.27 -1.23 -7.24
C ILE A 260 -4.91 -1.26 -7.95
N PHE A 261 -3.88 -0.89 -7.21
CA PHE A 261 -2.49 -0.92 -7.66
C PHE A 261 -1.97 -2.34 -7.53
N ARG A 262 -1.71 -2.96 -8.69
CA ARG A 262 -1.10 -4.29 -8.77
C ARG A 262 0.33 -4.11 -9.23
N MET A 263 1.28 -4.71 -8.52
CA MET A 263 2.64 -4.77 -9.04
C MET A 263 2.67 -5.76 -10.19
N ASN A 264 3.05 -5.29 -11.39
CA ASN A 264 3.23 -6.12 -12.57
C ASN A 264 4.60 -6.83 -12.54
N THR A 265 4.95 -7.45 -11.41
CA THR A 265 6.23 -8.14 -11.25
C THR A 265 6.01 -9.57 -10.74
N LEU A 266 6.84 -10.49 -11.18
CA LEU A 266 6.94 -11.85 -10.62
C LEU A 266 7.87 -11.90 -9.39
N ALA A 267 8.29 -10.74 -8.89
CA ALA A 267 9.23 -10.66 -7.80
C ALA A 267 8.57 -11.12 -6.49
N ALA A 268 9.31 -11.86 -5.68
CA ALA A 268 8.84 -12.28 -4.38
C ALA A 268 8.63 -11.08 -3.46
N PHE A 269 7.66 -11.20 -2.55
CA PHE A 269 7.46 -10.26 -1.45
C PHE A 269 8.78 -10.02 -0.70
N ARG A 270 9.10 -8.74 -0.48
CA ARG A 270 10.31 -8.32 0.20
C ARG A 270 10.02 -7.16 1.13
N VAL A 271 10.69 -7.18 2.27
CA VAL A 271 10.74 -6.06 3.19
C VAL A 271 12.00 -5.23 2.94
N ASN A 272 11.84 -3.91 2.89
CA ASN A 272 12.93 -2.95 2.85
C ASN A 272 12.76 -1.94 3.99
N THR A 273 13.64 -2.04 4.98
CA THR A 273 13.64 -1.25 6.21
C THR A 273 14.59 -0.05 6.17
N ASN A 274 15.26 0.19 5.04
CA ASN A 274 16.21 1.29 4.90
C ASN A 274 15.45 2.62 4.73
N MET A 275 15.21 3.30 5.84
CA MET A 275 14.52 4.59 5.91
C MET A 275 15.38 5.59 6.69
N THR A 276 15.72 6.73 6.08
CA THR A 276 16.46 7.79 6.79
C THR A 276 15.57 8.57 7.73
N ARG A 277 16.10 8.98 8.87
CA ARG A 277 15.41 9.86 9.84
C ARG A 277 15.66 11.34 9.54
N ASN A 278 16.62 11.65 8.66
CA ASN A 278 17.04 13.01 8.34
C ASN A 278 16.12 13.65 7.28
N VAL A 279 14.81 13.54 7.50
CA VAL A 279 13.79 14.19 6.67
C VAL A 279 12.90 15.11 7.49
N GLY A 280 12.42 16.19 6.87
CA GLY A 280 11.57 17.18 7.51
C GLY A 280 10.40 17.61 6.64
N LEU A 281 9.43 18.27 7.27
CA LEU A 281 8.33 18.94 6.58
C LEU A 281 8.34 20.42 6.95
N LEU A 282 8.53 21.28 5.96
CA LEU A 282 8.51 22.73 6.11
C LEU A 282 7.26 23.29 5.44
N ARG A 283 6.34 23.84 6.23
CA ARG A 283 5.15 24.52 5.72
C ARG A 283 5.41 26.01 5.57
N LEU A 284 5.32 26.52 4.33
CA LEU A 284 5.40 27.96 4.10
C LEU A 284 4.16 28.67 4.66
N PHE A 285 4.37 29.86 5.21
CA PHE A 285 3.29 30.77 5.61
C PHE A 285 3.70 32.21 5.31
N PRO A 286 2.72 33.13 5.12
CA PRO A 286 3.04 34.53 4.88
C PRO A 286 3.96 35.07 5.97
N SER A 287 5.00 35.79 5.57
CA SER A 287 6.01 36.36 6.47
C SER A 287 7.01 35.38 7.10
N ILE A 288 7.10 34.12 6.64
CA ILE A 288 8.23 33.26 6.99
C ILE A 288 9.55 33.95 6.60
N THR A 289 10.56 33.88 7.48
CA THR A 289 11.83 34.57 7.31
C THR A 289 12.87 33.65 6.66
N ALA A 290 13.85 34.24 5.96
CA ALA A 290 14.95 33.47 5.38
C ALA A 290 15.78 32.78 6.46
N GLU A 291 15.89 33.35 7.66
CA GLU A 291 16.59 32.76 8.81
C GLU A 291 15.90 31.48 9.29
N THR A 292 14.56 31.46 9.37
CA THR A 292 13.81 30.25 9.72
C THR A 292 14.02 29.16 8.67
N VAL A 293 13.96 29.52 7.39
CA VAL A 293 14.22 28.57 6.29
C VAL A 293 15.65 28.04 6.40
N ARG A 294 16.65 28.92 6.49
CA ARG A 294 18.06 28.55 6.61
C ARG A 294 18.32 27.61 7.78
N ALA A 295 17.75 27.90 8.95
CA ALA A 295 17.89 27.07 10.15
C ALA A 295 17.29 25.68 9.94
N PHE A 296 16.13 25.59 9.28
CA PHE A 296 15.47 24.31 9.00
C PHE A 296 16.25 23.44 8.00
N LEU A 297 16.97 24.06 7.05
CA LEU A 297 17.73 23.38 6.00
C LEU A 297 19.19 23.07 6.39
N GLN A 298 19.54 23.15 7.68
CA GLN A 298 20.89 22.82 8.16
C GLN A 298 21.12 21.30 8.22
N PRO A 299 22.37 20.82 8.07
CA PRO A 299 22.75 19.45 8.39
C PRO A 299 22.32 19.05 9.82
N PRO A 300 21.97 17.78 10.06
CA PRO A 300 22.13 16.61 9.19
C PRO A 300 20.97 16.37 8.21
N MET A 301 20.07 17.33 7.98
CA MET A 301 18.92 17.18 7.07
C MET A 301 19.35 16.77 5.66
N GLU A 302 18.78 15.67 5.14
CA GLU A 302 19.08 15.13 3.81
C GLU A 302 17.98 15.42 2.79
N GLY A 303 16.75 15.63 3.25
CA GLY A 303 15.67 16.09 2.39
C GLY A 303 14.47 16.63 3.14
N ILE A 304 13.68 17.47 2.46
CA ILE A 304 12.46 18.02 3.04
C ILE A 304 11.27 17.90 2.09
N VAL A 305 10.09 17.81 2.68
CA VAL A 305 8.82 18.12 2.04
C VAL A 305 8.53 19.61 2.27
N LEU A 306 8.52 20.39 1.20
CA LEU A 306 8.17 21.81 1.23
C LEU A 306 6.69 21.96 0.90
N GLN A 307 5.85 22.36 1.87
CA GLN A 307 4.45 22.63 1.60
C GLN A 307 4.24 24.09 1.14
N THR A 308 3.83 24.26 -0.12
CA THR A 308 3.67 25.55 -0.79
C THR A 308 2.20 25.86 -1.09
N TYR A 309 1.90 27.08 -1.55
CA TYR A 309 0.53 27.52 -1.74
C TYR A 309 -0.08 27.03 -3.05
N GLY A 310 -1.39 26.77 -3.07
CA GLY A 310 -2.15 26.53 -4.30
C GLY A 310 -1.54 25.42 -5.16
N ALA A 311 -1.24 25.73 -6.43
CA ALA A 311 -0.69 24.78 -7.39
C ALA A 311 0.83 24.54 -7.26
N GLY A 312 1.44 24.85 -6.12
CA GLY A 312 2.88 24.66 -5.89
C GLY A 312 3.71 25.95 -5.78
N ASN A 313 3.08 27.07 -5.45
CA ASN A 313 3.65 28.41 -5.61
C ASN A 313 4.43 28.86 -4.36
N CYS A 314 5.62 29.42 -4.58
CA CYS A 314 6.38 30.20 -3.59
C CYS A 314 6.38 31.68 -4.03
N PRO A 315 6.44 32.66 -3.11
CA PRO A 315 6.59 34.06 -3.48
C PRO A 315 7.85 34.28 -4.32
N ASP A 316 7.69 34.82 -5.53
CA ASP A 316 8.78 35.03 -6.51
C ASP A 316 9.58 36.30 -6.25
N ASP A 317 9.04 37.23 -5.47
CA ASP A 317 9.70 38.43 -4.96
C ASP A 317 10.63 38.14 -3.76
N ARG A 318 10.45 37.00 -3.07
CA ARG A 318 11.27 36.55 -1.94
C ARG A 318 12.53 35.80 -2.37
N ARG A 319 13.41 36.52 -3.07
CA ARG A 319 14.71 36.01 -3.55
C ARG A 319 15.60 35.47 -2.42
N ASP A 320 15.48 36.03 -1.23
CA ASP A 320 16.16 35.58 -0.02
C ASP A 320 15.77 34.14 0.34
N ILE A 321 14.48 33.79 0.32
CA ILE A 321 14.01 32.42 0.59
C ILE A 321 14.46 31.46 -0.52
N ILE A 322 14.30 31.88 -1.78
CA ILE A 322 14.66 31.05 -2.95
C ILE A 322 16.16 30.74 -2.92
N ALA A 323 16.99 31.70 -2.54
CA ALA A 323 18.43 31.50 -2.40
C ALA A 323 18.78 30.45 -1.33
N GLU A 324 18.08 30.42 -0.18
CA GLU A 324 18.30 29.38 0.84
C GLU A 324 17.94 27.98 0.33
N ILE A 325 16.82 27.88 -0.41
CA ILE A 325 16.35 26.64 -1.03
C ILE A 325 17.37 26.14 -2.06
N GLN A 326 17.80 27.01 -2.98
CA GLN A 326 18.81 26.69 -3.98
C GLN A 326 20.12 26.25 -3.31
N THR A 327 20.60 27.01 -2.33
CA THR A 327 21.84 26.69 -1.61
C THR A 327 21.75 25.30 -0.97
N ALA A 328 20.61 24.93 -0.41
CA ALA A 328 20.43 23.60 0.15
C ALA A 328 20.35 22.50 -0.92
N ALA A 329 19.67 22.75 -2.04
CA ALA A 329 19.62 21.83 -3.17
C ALA A 329 21.02 21.60 -3.80
N ASP A 330 21.84 22.65 -3.89
CA ASP A 330 23.21 22.60 -4.38
C ASP A 330 24.14 21.80 -3.46
N ARG A 331 23.88 21.81 -2.15
CA ARG A 331 24.54 20.92 -1.17
C ARG A 331 24.10 19.46 -1.28
N GLY A 332 23.18 19.13 -2.18
CA GLY A 332 22.68 17.78 -2.42
C GLY A 332 21.44 17.40 -1.60
N MET A 333 20.84 18.34 -0.85
CA MET A 333 19.58 18.09 -0.15
C MET A 333 18.43 17.94 -1.16
N ILE A 334 17.59 16.91 -0.99
CA ILE A 334 16.43 16.70 -1.86
C ILE A 334 15.20 17.44 -1.32
N ILE A 335 14.60 18.31 -2.13
CA ILE A 335 13.41 19.08 -1.75
C ILE A 335 12.24 18.65 -2.62
N LEU A 336 11.17 18.15 -1.99
CA LEU A 336 9.94 17.73 -2.66
C LEU A 336 8.82 18.74 -2.36
N ASN A 337 8.28 19.39 -3.38
CA ASN A 337 7.20 20.36 -3.25
C ASN A 337 5.84 19.66 -3.18
N CYS A 338 5.10 19.89 -2.10
CA CYS A 338 3.71 19.46 -1.94
C CYS A 338 2.80 20.67 -1.79
N THR A 339 1.56 20.57 -2.25
CA THR A 339 0.58 21.63 -2.00
C THR A 339 0.12 21.61 -0.54
N GLN A 340 -0.22 22.79 -0.02
CA GLN A 340 -0.95 22.95 1.24
C GLN A 340 -2.45 22.67 1.11
N CYS A 341 -2.98 22.67 -0.12
CA CYS A 341 -4.39 22.40 -0.39
C CYS A 341 -4.71 20.94 -0.08
N SER A 342 -5.94 20.69 0.39
CA SER A 342 -6.39 19.34 0.70
C SER A 342 -6.54 18.46 -0.53
N SER A 343 -6.91 19.03 -1.68
CA SER A 343 -7.04 18.35 -2.97
C SER A 343 -6.32 19.12 -4.07
N GLY A 344 -6.05 18.43 -5.18
CA GLY A 344 -5.22 18.92 -6.28
C GLY A 344 -3.75 18.53 -6.09
N GLY A 345 -2.88 19.22 -6.83
CA GLY A 345 -1.45 18.91 -6.83
C GLY A 345 -0.59 20.06 -7.34
N VAL A 346 0.72 19.84 -7.28
CA VAL A 346 1.74 20.77 -7.77
C VAL A 346 1.86 20.65 -9.29
N SER A 347 1.71 21.78 -9.99
CA SER A 347 1.88 21.87 -11.44
C SER A 347 3.11 22.72 -11.78
N ALA A 348 4.02 22.17 -12.59
CA ALA A 348 5.20 22.90 -13.08
C ALA A 348 4.85 24.00 -14.11
N SER A 349 3.58 24.13 -14.49
CA SER A 349 3.12 25.02 -15.58
C SER A 349 2.97 26.48 -15.14
N TYR A 350 2.96 26.77 -13.83
CA TYR A 350 2.84 28.13 -13.30
C TYR A 350 4.20 28.83 -13.21
N GLN A 351 4.23 30.12 -13.54
CA GLN A 351 5.46 30.94 -13.55
C GLN A 351 6.16 30.98 -12.18
N THR A 352 5.40 31.02 -11.08
CA THR A 352 5.91 30.95 -9.70
C THR A 352 6.35 29.55 -9.28
N GLY A 353 5.78 28.50 -9.89
CA GLY A 353 6.25 27.11 -9.73
C GLY A 353 7.58 26.86 -10.44
N LYS A 354 7.84 27.55 -11.56
CA LYS A 354 9.10 27.47 -12.31
C LYS A 354 10.30 27.92 -11.47
N VAL A 355 10.13 28.94 -10.63
CA VAL A 355 11.21 29.45 -9.77
C VAL A 355 11.73 28.37 -8.81
N LEU A 356 10.84 27.56 -8.23
CA LEU A 356 11.25 26.44 -7.38
C LEU A 356 11.88 25.30 -8.19
N LEU A 357 11.37 25.03 -9.39
CA LEU A 357 11.94 24.03 -10.28
C LEU A 357 13.37 24.39 -10.67
N ASP A 358 13.59 25.64 -11.05
CA ASP A 358 14.90 26.22 -11.37
C ASP A 358 15.81 26.17 -10.11
N ALA A 359 15.22 26.31 -8.91
CA ALA A 359 15.91 26.15 -7.62
C ALA A 359 16.27 24.70 -7.23
N GLY A 360 16.03 23.72 -8.12
CA GLY A 360 16.33 22.30 -7.88
C GLY A 360 15.25 21.55 -7.08
N VAL A 361 14.08 22.15 -6.88
CA VAL A 361 12.96 21.52 -6.16
C VAL A 361 12.16 20.58 -7.09
N ILE A 362 11.80 19.41 -6.57
CA ILE A 362 11.04 18.40 -7.30
C ILE A 362 9.53 18.64 -7.10
N PRO A 363 8.70 18.71 -8.14
CA PRO A 363 7.26 18.76 -7.98
C PRO A 363 6.72 17.40 -7.48
N GLY A 364 5.95 17.41 -6.39
CA GLY A 364 5.35 16.22 -5.78
C GLY A 364 4.02 15.78 -6.40
N SER A 365 3.55 16.42 -7.48
CA SER A 365 2.24 16.13 -8.08
C SER A 365 1.11 16.23 -7.05
N ASP A 366 0.23 15.23 -6.96
CA ASP A 366 -0.94 15.15 -6.08
C ASP A 366 -0.70 14.30 -4.80
N ILE A 367 0.57 14.10 -4.43
CA ILE A 367 0.97 13.31 -3.24
C ILE A 367 0.49 13.98 -1.94
N THR A 368 0.12 13.18 -0.94
CA THR A 368 -0.15 13.68 0.41
C THR A 368 1.16 13.99 1.15
N PRO A 369 1.16 14.90 2.13
CA PRO A 369 2.36 15.19 2.94
C PRO A 369 2.92 13.96 3.67
N GLU A 370 2.05 13.08 4.16
CA GLU A 370 2.38 11.82 4.85
C GLU A 370 3.11 10.86 3.91
N ALA A 371 2.60 10.71 2.68
CA ALA A 371 3.21 9.89 1.66
C ALA A 371 4.50 10.50 1.13
N ALA A 372 4.55 11.82 0.97
CA ALA A 372 5.75 12.55 0.55
C ALA A 372 6.91 12.36 1.54
N LEU A 373 6.65 12.52 2.83
CA LEU A 373 7.66 12.35 3.87
C LEU A 373 8.15 10.89 3.92
N SER A 374 7.22 9.94 3.86
CA SER A 374 7.52 8.51 3.86
C SER A 374 8.34 8.09 2.63
N LYS A 375 7.95 8.56 1.44
CA LYS A 375 8.63 8.30 0.18
C LYS A 375 10.04 8.89 0.18
N LEU A 376 10.18 10.13 0.69
CA LEU A 376 11.46 10.80 0.80
C LEU A 376 12.41 10.04 1.74
N SER A 377 11.91 9.64 2.91
CA SER A 377 12.65 8.81 3.87
C SER A 377 13.10 7.47 3.27
N TYR A 378 12.21 6.78 2.57
CA TYR A 378 12.49 5.51 1.90
C TYR A 378 13.53 5.66 0.77
N ILE A 379 13.38 6.64 -0.12
CA ILE A 379 14.28 6.84 -1.26
C ILE A 379 15.67 7.31 -0.82
N LEU A 380 15.75 8.25 0.13
CA LEU A 380 17.03 8.71 0.67
C LEU A 380 17.78 7.59 1.40
N GLY A 381 17.06 6.68 2.05
CA GLY A 381 17.62 5.51 2.72
C GLY A 381 18.22 4.44 1.79
N GLN A 382 17.97 4.49 0.47
CA GLN A 382 18.51 3.50 -0.45
C GLN A 382 20.02 3.71 -0.68
N PRO A 383 20.89 2.75 -0.30
CA PRO A 383 22.34 2.93 -0.36
C PRO A 383 22.89 2.92 -1.79
N ASN A 384 22.20 2.24 -2.70
CA ASN A 384 22.66 2.02 -4.08
C ASN A 384 22.18 3.09 -5.07
N PHE A 385 21.42 4.09 -4.61
CA PHE A 385 20.91 5.13 -5.49
C PHE A 385 21.83 6.34 -5.48
N SER A 386 22.27 6.76 -6.68
CA SER A 386 22.89 8.06 -6.88
C SER A 386 21.89 9.19 -6.58
N LEU A 387 22.37 10.42 -6.36
CA LEU A 387 21.49 11.56 -6.13
C LEU A 387 20.49 11.75 -7.28
N GLU A 388 20.94 11.58 -8.54
CA GLU A 388 20.07 11.65 -9.72
C GLU A 388 19.01 10.56 -9.73
N GLU A 389 19.40 9.33 -9.37
CA GLU A 389 18.46 8.21 -9.28
C GLU A 389 17.42 8.45 -8.19
N LYS A 390 17.82 8.98 -7.02
CA LYS A 390 16.89 9.37 -5.96
C LYS A 390 15.89 10.42 -6.46
N ARG A 391 16.36 11.45 -7.17
CA ARG A 391 15.49 12.47 -7.78
C ARG A 391 14.54 11.87 -8.82
N ARG A 392 14.99 10.91 -9.62
CA ARG A 392 14.16 10.20 -10.62
C ARG A 392 13.07 9.37 -9.96
N GLN A 393 13.41 8.58 -8.94
CA GLN A 393 12.47 7.72 -8.22
C GLN A 393 11.36 8.51 -7.50
N LEU A 394 11.68 9.70 -6.98
CA LEU A 394 10.68 10.57 -6.36
C LEU A 394 9.59 11.06 -7.31
N LYS A 395 9.90 11.18 -8.60
CA LYS A 395 8.93 11.59 -9.64
C LYS A 395 8.05 10.45 -10.15
N ARG A 396 8.41 9.19 -9.87
CA ARG A 396 7.67 8.00 -10.35
C ARG A 396 6.58 7.57 -9.39
N ASN A 397 5.50 7.01 -9.92
CA ASN A 397 4.51 6.33 -9.10
C ASN A 397 5.06 4.97 -8.64
N LEU A 398 5.37 4.81 -7.35
CA LEU A 398 5.98 3.59 -6.83
C LEU A 398 4.96 2.61 -6.25
N ARG A 399 3.92 3.13 -5.61
CA ARG A 399 2.95 2.40 -4.78
C ARG A 399 1.53 2.95 -4.94
N GLY A 400 1.24 3.62 -6.05
CA GLY A 400 -0.06 4.25 -6.30
C GLY A 400 -0.25 5.59 -5.59
N GLU A 401 0.81 6.18 -5.03
CA GLU A 401 0.78 7.38 -4.18
C GLU A 401 0.68 8.70 -4.95
N ILE A 402 1.05 8.70 -6.24
CA ILE A 402 0.95 9.87 -7.13
C ILE A 402 0.25 9.52 -8.44
N SER A 403 -0.42 10.51 -9.01
CA SER A 403 -0.96 10.52 -10.37
C SER A 403 -0.03 11.41 -11.20
N VAL A 404 0.79 10.82 -12.07
CA VAL A 404 1.79 11.57 -12.82
C VAL A 404 1.11 12.21 -14.03
N SER A 405 0.78 13.51 -13.95
CA SER A 405 0.33 14.23 -15.14
C SER A 405 1.52 14.49 -16.07
N THR A 406 1.60 13.82 -17.22
CA THR A 406 2.62 14.09 -18.25
C THR A 406 2.34 15.44 -18.93
N ALA A 407 2.89 16.52 -18.36
CA ALA A 407 2.72 17.90 -18.85
C ALA A 407 3.55 18.24 -20.12
N THR A 408 4.03 17.24 -20.86
CA THR A 408 4.71 17.43 -22.15
C THR A 408 4.11 16.47 -23.16
N GLY A 409 3.34 17.01 -24.13
CA GLY A 409 2.85 16.33 -25.33
C GLY A 409 2.78 14.81 -25.27
N ARG A 410 1.67 14.28 -24.73
CA ARG A 410 1.19 12.89 -24.80
C ARG A 410 2.14 11.91 -25.51
N THR A 411 3.20 11.50 -24.82
CA THR A 411 3.79 10.20 -25.07
C THR A 411 2.99 9.23 -24.20
N PHE A 412 1.95 8.64 -24.76
CA PHE A 412 1.22 7.57 -24.08
C PHE A 412 2.18 6.40 -23.88
N THR A 413 2.58 6.13 -22.64
CA THR A 413 3.38 4.95 -22.32
C THR A 413 2.45 3.81 -21.97
N PHE A 414 2.82 2.59 -22.39
CA PHE A 414 2.10 1.39 -22.00
C PHE A 414 2.31 1.06 -20.51
N GLU A 415 3.37 1.60 -19.90
CA GLU A 415 3.83 1.29 -18.54
C GLU A 415 2.79 1.50 -17.43
N ASP A 416 1.89 2.47 -17.58
CA ASP A 416 0.98 2.92 -16.51
C ASP A 416 -0.53 2.83 -16.85
N SER A 417 -0.90 2.12 -17.93
CA SER A 417 -2.29 2.02 -18.42
C SER A 417 -2.98 3.38 -18.71
N GLU A 418 -2.22 4.48 -18.79
CA GLU A 418 -2.74 5.83 -19.01
C GLU A 418 -3.45 5.97 -20.36
N PHE A 419 -2.99 5.24 -21.38
CA PHE A 419 -3.65 5.21 -22.68
C PHE A 419 -5.07 4.66 -22.58
N ILE A 420 -5.24 3.52 -21.91
CA ILE A 420 -6.55 2.87 -21.75
C ILE A 420 -7.48 3.76 -20.93
N ARG A 421 -6.98 4.36 -19.84
CA ARG A 421 -7.75 5.32 -19.04
C ARG A 421 -8.17 6.55 -19.85
N ALA A 422 -7.27 7.13 -20.64
CA ALA A 422 -7.61 8.27 -21.48
C ALA A 422 -8.70 7.94 -22.52
N VAL A 423 -8.69 6.72 -23.07
CA VAL A 423 -9.75 6.26 -23.99
C VAL A 423 -11.06 6.04 -23.25
N VAL A 424 -11.04 5.41 -22.07
CA VAL A 424 -12.21 5.21 -21.19
C VAL A 424 -12.86 6.53 -20.81
N ASP A 425 -12.06 7.52 -20.39
CA ASP A 425 -12.53 8.85 -19.99
C ASP A 425 -13.16 9.60 -21.17
N THR A 426 -12.56 9.49 -22.36
CA THR A 426 -13.08 10.10 -23.59
C THR A 426 -14.41 9.47 -24.01
N LEU A 427 -14.54 8.16 -23.84
CA LEU A 427 -15.76 7.42 -24.16
C LEU A 427 -16.83 7.51 -23.05
N ARG A 428 -16.56 8.21 -21.94
CA ARG A 428 -17.44 8.34 -20.76
C ARG A 428 -17.91 6.99 -20.21
N ILE A 429 -17.00 6.03 -20.19
CA ILE A 429 -17.30 4.66 -19.80
C ILE A 429 -17.23 4.54 -18.28
N GLY A 430 -18.34 4.09 -17.67
CA GLY A 430 -18.50 4.10 -16.21
C GLY A 430 -18.40 2.72 -15.54
N SER A 431 -18.47 1.63 -16.30
CA SER A 431 -18.46 0.27 -15.73
C SER A 431 -17.15 -0.47 -15.95
N SER A 432 -16.73 -1.26 -14.95
CA SER A 432 -15.52 -2.10 -15.03
C SER A 432 -15.55 -3.09 -16.20
N LYS A 433 -16.74 -3.56 -16.60
CA LYS A 433 -16.93 -4.45 -17.75
C LYS A 433 -16.64 -3.76 -19.07
N GLU A 434 -17.06 -2.51 -19.23
CA GLU A 434 -16.81 -1.75 -20.45
C GLU A 434 -15.34 -1.31 -20.55
N VAL A 435 -14.71 -0.96 -19.43
CA VAL A 435 -13.26 -0.71 -19.38
C VAL A 435 -12.46 -1.93 -19.84
N GLN A 436 -12.87 -3.12 -19.40
CA GLN A 436 -12.25 -4.37 -19.82
C GLN A 436 -12.47 -4.64 -21.32
N ALA A 437 -13.69 -4.45 -21.83
CA ALA A 437 -14.00 -4.61 -23.26
C ALA A 437 -13.20 -3.64 -24.15
N VAL A 438 -13.02 -2.40 -23.71
CA VAL A 438 -12.17 -1.41 -24.40
C VAL A 438 -10.72 -1.86 -24.44
N SER A 439 -10.19 -2.34 -23.31
CA SER A 439 -8.82 -2.87 -23.25
C SER A 439 -8.64 -4.06 -24.22
N GLU A 440 -9.57 -5.02 -24.19
CA GLU A 440 -9.55 -6.21 -25.05
C GLU A 440 -9.66 -5.87 -26.55
N THR A 441 -10.40 -4.80 -26.88
CA THR A 441 -10.57 -4.35 -28.28
C THR A 441 -9.34 -3.58 -28.78
N LEU A 442 -8.72 -2.77 -27.94
CA LEU A 442 -7.59 -1.92 -28.33
C LEU A 442 -6.26 -2.66 -28.30
N PHE A 443 -6.16 -3.74 -27.54
CA PHE A 443 -4.90 -4.45 -27.36
C PHE A 443 -4.33 -5.04 -28.68
N PRO A 444 -5.09 -5.79 -29.50
CA PRO A 444 -4.56 -6.33 -30.77
C PRO A 444 -4.01 -5.28 -31.74
N PRO A 445 -4.72 -4.16 -32.05
CA PRO A 445 -4.19 -3.15 -32.96
C PRO A 445 -2.97 -2.40 -32.41
N LEU A 446 -2.87 -2.20 -31.08
CA LEU A 446 -1.70 -1.58 -30.45
C LEU A 446 -0.45 -2.47 -30.55
N LEU A 447 -0.60 -3.78 -30.33
CA LEU A 447 0.48 -4.74 -30.50
C LEU A 447 0.97 -4.78 -31.97
N CYS A 448 0.03 -4.78 -32.93
CA CYS A 448 0.37 -4.72 -34.35
C CYS A 448 1.10 -3.41 -34.73
N ALA A 449 0.73 -2.28 -34.12
CA ALA A 449 1.39 -1.00 -34.35
C ALA A 449 2.82 -0.99 -33.78
N ALA A 450 3.02 -1.51 -32.56
CA ALA A 450 4.35 -1.64 -31.96
C ALA A 450 5.25 -2.59 -32.76
N ALA A 451 4.72 -3.72 -33.23
CA ALA A 451 5.41 -4.65 -34.11
C ALA A 451 5.82 -4.00 -35.45
N ARG A 452 4.91 -3.25 -36.09
CA ARG A 452 5.20 -2.51 -37.32
C ARG A 452 6.33 -1.49 -37.14
N ASN A 453 6.37 -0.82 -35.99
CA ASN A 453 7.33 0.23 -35.71
C ASN A 453 8.66 -0.30 -35.13
N GLY A 454 8.78 -1.62 -34.89
CA GLY A 454 9.97 -2.23 -34.29
C GLY A 454 10.19 -1.84 -32.82
N ASP A 455 9.14 -1.41 -32.11
CA ASP A 455 9.24 -1.02 -30.69
C ASP A 455 9.26 -2.26 -29.79
N LEU A 456 10.44 -2.87 -29.69
CA LEU A 456 10.67 -4.11 -28.93
C LEU A 456 10.37 -3.95 -27.43
N ASN A 457 10.52 -2.75 -26.87
CA ASN A 457 10.22 -2.49 -25.46
C ASN A 457 8.71 -2.48 -25.21
N ALA A 458 7.94 -1.81 -26.07
CA ALA A 458 6.47 -1.82 -25.99
C ALA A 458 5.91 -3.22 -26.23
N ILE A 459 6.47 -3.98 -27.17
CA ILE A 459 6.08 -5.39 -27.43
C ILE A 459 6.38 -6.25 -26.19
N LYS A 460 7.57 -6.15 -25.61
CA LYS A 460 7.95 -6.94 -24.41
C LYS A 460 7.08 -6.61 -23.21
N TYR A 461 6.81 -5.32 -22.98
CA TYR A 461 5.89 -4.88 -21.93
C TYR A 461 4.47 -5.40 -22.16
N MET A 462 3.97 -5.32 -23.39
CA MET A 462 2.65 -5.84 -23.76
C MET A 462 2.60 -7.37 -23.64
N GLN A 463 3.66 -8.10 -23.99
CA GLN A 463 3.79 -9.54 -23.79
C GLN A 463 3.73 -9.92 -22.31
N GLU A 464 4.45 -9.20 -21.45
CA GLU A 464 4.44 -9.41 -20.00
C GLU A 464 3.04 -9.14 -19.41
N THR A 465 2.35 -8.12 -19.93
CA THR A 465 0.98 -7.74 -19.54
C THR A 465 -0.09 -8.76 -20.00
N VAL A 466 0.10 -9.41 -21.15
CA VAL A 466 -0.90 -10.31 -21.79
C VAL A 466 -0.70 -11.77 -21.47
N SER A 467 0.49 -12.16 -20.97
CA SER A 467 0.77 -13.52 -20.51
C SER A 467 -0.26 -14.05 -19.50
N TYR A 468 -1.05 -13.15 -18.90
CA TYR A 468 -2.11 -13.45 -17.94
C TYR A 468 -3.54 -13.45 -18.48
N ILE A 469 -3.85 -12.89 -19.67
CA ILE A 469 -5.26 -12.71 -20.10
C ILE A 469 -5.65 -13.61 -21.28
N HIS A 470 -4.77 -13.89 -22.25
CA HIS A 470 -5.10 -14.80 -23.36
C HIS A 470 -3.86 -15.46 -23.97
N ARG A 471 -3.52 -16.66 -23.48
CA ARG A 471 -2.46 -17.49 -24.06
C ARG A 471 -2.80 -17.95 -25.49
N ASP A 472 -4.09 -18.17 -25.77
CA ASP A 472 -4.57 -18.71 -27.05
C ASP A 472 -4.59 -17.66 -28.18
N LEU A 473 -4.94 -16.39 -27.87
CA LEU A 473 -4.93 -15.30 -28.87
C LEU A 473 -3.50 -14.95 -29.29
N TYR A 474 -2.56 -15.01 -28.34
CA TYR A 474 -1.14 -14.76 -28.56
C TYR A 474 -0.49 -15.84 -29.44
N LEU A 475 -0.79 -17.12 -29.19
CA LEU A 475 -0.37 -18.24 -30.04
C LEU A 475 -0.98 -18.15 -31.45
N HIS A 476 -2.23 -17.69 -31.56
CA HIS A 476 -2.89 -17.53 -32.87
C HIS A 476 -2.28 -16.38 -33.68
N LEU A 477 -1.91 -15.26 -33.05
CA LEU A 477 -1.23 -14.12 -33.68
C LEU A 477 0.20 -14.45 -34.12
N ILE A 478 0.96 -15.21 -33.32
CA ILE A 478 2.28 -15.71 -33.74
C ILE A 478 2.15 -16.67 -34.92
N HIS A 479 1.15 -17.57 -34.91
CA HIS A 479 0.90 -18.48 -36.02
C HIS A 479 0.38 -17.79 -37.29
N THR A 480 -0.34 -16.68 -37.18
CA THR A 480 -0.85 -15.91 -38.34
C THR A 480 0.11 -14.84 -38.86
N SER A 481 1.23 -14.58 -38.17
CA SER A 481 2.25 -13.61 -38.58
C SER A 481 3.22 -14.11 -39.67
N VAL A 482 2.87 -15.17 -40.40
CA VAL A 482 3.64 -15.71 -41.56
C VAL A 482 3.60 -14.76 -42.79
N LEU A 483 3.11 -13.52 -42.65
CA LEU A 483 3.04 -12.54 -43.75
C LEU A 483 3.76 -11.22 -43.44
N LEU A 484 4.96 -11.28 -42.85
CA LEU A 484 5.92 -10.18 -42.93
C LEU A 484 7.10 -10.58 -43.85
N PRO A 485 7.41 -9.80 -44.91
CA PRO A 485 8.50 -10.12 -45.81
C PRO A 485 9.86 -9.77 -45.17
N ARG A 486 10.68 -10.83 -44.98
CA ARG A 486 12.14 -10.88 -44.71
C ARG A 486 12.63 -10.75 -43.25
N PRO A 487 13.76 -11.43 -42.92
CA PRO A 487 13.95 -12.12 -41.66
C PRO A 487 14.74 -11.27 -40.65
N LEU A 488 14.24 -11.18 -39.41
CA LEU A 488 15.02 -10.71 -38.27
C LEU A 488 15.37 -11.92 -37.40
N LEU A 489 16.67 -12.23 -37.43
CA LEU A 489 17.46 -13.04 -36.51
C LEU A 489 16.77 -13.33 -35.15
N PHE A 490 16.07 -14.45 -35.07
CA PHE A 490 15.70 -15.12 -33.83
C PHE A 490 15.96 -16.61 -34.03
N GLN A 491 17.22 -17.04 -33.92
CA GLN A 491 17.54 -18.46 -33.98
C GLN A 491 18.49 -19.01 -32.92
N ASP A 492 19.09 -18.18 -32.04
CA ASP A 492 20.17 -18.70 -31.17
C ASP A 492 19.92 -18.75 -29.64
N GLU A 493 18.71 -18.48 -29.13
CA GLU A 493 18.49 -18.57 -27.66
C GLU A 493 17.29 -19.42 -27.19
N ILE A 494 16.72 -20.29 -28.05
CA ILE A 494 15.61 -21.17 -27.65
C ILE A 494 15.95 -22.68 -27.72
N CYS A 495 17.15 -23.06 -28.17
CA CYS A 495 17.56 -24.47 -28.25
C CYS A 495 18.55 -24.91 -27.15
N THR A 496 18.23 -24.66 -25.88
CA THR A 496 18.78 -25.46 -24.77
C THR A 496 17.77 -25.59 -23.65
N THR A 497 16.78 -26.48 -23.82
CA THR A 497 16.24 -27.33 -22.74
C THR A 497 15.09 -28.17 -23.32
N ASN A 498 15.13 -29.47 -23.04
CA ASN A 498 14.08 -30.48 -23.27
C ASN A 498 14.04 -31.14 -24.66
N HIS A 499 15.08 -31.92 -24.97
CA HIS A 499 14.87 -33.18 -25.68
C HIS A 499 14.44 -34.25 -24.67
N SER A 500 13.15 -34.59 -24.66
CA SER A 500 12.66 -35.97 -24.59
C SER A 500 11.14 -35.96 -24.48
N SER A 501 10.51 -36.94 -25.13
CA SER A 501 9.07 -37.23 -25.19
C SER A 501 8.22 -36.25 -26.00
N LEU A 502 8.04 -36.57 -27.28
CA LEU A 502 6.72 -36.69 -27.93
C LEU A 502 6.94 -37.11 -29.39
N GLU A 503 7.23 -38.39 -29.59
CA GLU A 503 6.87 -39.07 -30.84
C GLU A 503 5.36 -39.35 -30.82
N GLY A 504 4.71 -39.12 -31.96
CA GLY A 504 3.39 -39.68 -32.24
C GLY A 504 2.26 -38.67 -32.21
N LEU A 505 2.05 -37.98 -33.33
CA LEU A 505 0.75 -37.90 -33.99
C LEU A 505 0.93 -37.28 -35.38
N THR A 506 0.70 -38.13 -36.38
CA THR A 506 0.71 -37.80 -37.81
C THR A 506 -0.71 -37.43 -38.25
N ILE A 507 -0.77 -36.42 -39.11
CA ILE A 507 -1.89 -35.87 -39.91
C ILE A 507 -2.90 -35.02 -39.15
#